data_AF-A8X2H2-F1
#
_entry.id   AF-A8X2H2-F1
#
_cell.length_a   1.000
_cell.length_b   1.000
_cell.length_c   1.000
_cell.angle_alpha   90.00
_cell.angle_beta   90.00
_cell.angle_gamma   90.00
#
_symmetry.space_group_name_H-M   'P 1'
#
loop_
_entity.id
_entity.type
_entity.pdbx_description
1 polymer ?
#
loop_
_entity_poly.entity_id
_entity_poly.type
_entity_poly.pdbx_seq_one_letter_code
_entity_poly.pdbx_strand_id
1 'polypeptide(L)'
;MMVLVLPVLLAVTHAFVPIDLNSQTLTGKALVDYVNSVQSLFTVEHIDVSKQFMKSRVMDVKYADPHPGDIPSAKLNIVLAKKIPDTFDARQKWKNCTSIKMIRNQANCGSCWAFGAAEVISDRICIVTKGARQPIISPTDMLDCCGEYCGYGCDGGYSIQALRWWVSNGVVTGGDYQGDGCKPYPFCLSAGCPDA
;
A
#
# COMPACT_ATOMS: atom_id res chain seq x y z
N MET A 1 -58.33 21.46 5.87
CA MET A 1 -57.58 20.92 7.03
C MET A 1 -57.55 19.41 6.85
N MET A 2 -56.44 18.71 6.65
CA MET A 2 -55.11 18.90 7.21
C MET A 2 -54.08 18.51 6.14
N VAL A 3 -53.14 19.43 5.88
CA VAL A 3 -51.99 19.24 5.01
C VAL A 3 -50.95 18.46 5.81
N LEU A 4 -50.57 17.27 5.37
CA LEU A 4 -49.40 16.54 5.88
C LEU A 4 -48.50 16.22 4.69
N VAL A 5 -47.67 17.21 4.35
CA VAL A 5 -46.52 17.03 3.47
C VAL A 5 -45.45 16.34 4.31
N LEU A 6 -45.20 15.05 4.05
CA LEU A 6 -44.02 14.37 4.54
C LEU A 6 -42.88 14.68 3.55
N PRO A 7 -41.83 15.43 3.91
CA PRO A 7 -40.65 15.49 3.07
C PRO A 7 -39.92 14.17 3.22
N VAL A 8 -39.96 13.34 2.18
CA VAL A 8 -39.05 12.21 2.04
C VAL A 8 -37.64 12.80 1.89
N LEU A 9 -36.89 12.85 2.99
CA LEU A 9 -35.44 13.01 2.95
C LEU A 9 -34.86 11.77 2.25
N LEU A 10 -34.78 11.83 0.93
CA LEU A 10 -33.79 11.09 0.17
C LEU A 10 -32.44 11.72 0.51
N ALA A 11 -31.81 11.27 1.60
CA ALA A 11 -30.37 11.40 1.73
C ALA A 11 -29.77 10.54 0.63
N VAL A 12 -29.58 11.13 -0.55
CA VAL A 12 -28.87 10.50 -1.64
C VAL A 12 -27.46 10.27 -1.13
N THR A 13 -27.14 9.02 -0.82
CA THR A 13 -25.78 8.55 -0.60
C THR A 13 -25.05 8.70 -1.93
N HIS A 14 -24.54 9.89 -2.21
CA HIS A 14 -23.70 10.19 -3.37
C HIS A 14 -22.30 9.58 -3.16
N ALA A 15 -22.22 8.25 -3.13
CA ALA A 15 -20.96 7.52 -3.24
C ALA A 15 -20.71 7.03 -4.68
N PHE A 16 -21.59 7.39 -5.62
CA PHE A 16 -21.38 7.19 -7.04
C PHE A 16 -21.19 8.55 -7.68
N VAL A 17 -19.95 8.88 -8.04
CA VAL A 17 -19.67 9.92 -9.03
C VAL A 17 -20.10 9.34 -10.37
N PRO A 18 -21.17 9.83 -11.02
CA PRO A 18 -21.51 9.39 -12.36
C PRO A 18 -20.32 9.74 -13.25
N ILE A 19 -19.76 8.76 -13.94
CA ILE A 19 -18.68 9.00 -14.90
C ILE A 19 -19.31 9.74 -16.08
N ASP A 20 -19.17 11.07 -16.13
CA ASP A 20 -19.44 11.83 -17.33
C ASP A 20 -18.48 11.35 -18.43
N LEU A 21 -19.00 10.86 -19.54
CA LEU A 21 -18.19 10.39 -20.67
C LEU A 21 -17.26 11.50 -21.20
N ASN A 22 -17.64 12.76 -21.05
CA ASN A 22 -16.79 13.89 -21.43
C ASN A 22 -15.57 14.05 -20.51
N SER A 23 -15.65 13.57 -19.25
CA SER A 23 -14.53 13.63 -18.31
C SER A 23 -13.41 12.66 -18.65
N GLN A 24 -13.64 11.67 -19.53
CA GLN A 24 -12.62 10.68 -19.92
C GLN A 24 -11.45 11.29 -20.70
N THR A 25 -11.62 12.50 -21.26
CA THR A 25 -10.57 13.20 -22.01
C THR A 25 -9.82 14.24 -21.19
N LEU A 26 -10.32 14.58 -19.98
CA LEU A 26 -9.71 15.59 -19.12
C LEU A 26 -8.36 15.09 -18.59
N THR A 27 -7.37 15.98 -18.58
CA THR A 27 -6.05 15.72 -18.02
C THR A 27 -5.57 16.93 -17.23
N GLY A 28 -4.51 16.74 -16.45
CA GLY A 28 -3.86 17.79 -15.68
C GLY A 28 -4.81 18.56 -14.75
N LYS A 29 -4.68 19.88 -14.70
CA LYS A 29 -5.50 20.75 -13.84
C LYS A 29 -7.00 20.64 -14.14
N ALA A 30 -7.41 20.48 -15.40
CA ALA A 30 -8.82 20.39 -15.76
C ALA A 30 -9.49 19.13 -15.16
N LEU A 31 -8.76 18.01 -15.13
CA LEU A 31 -9.22 16.80 -14.45
C LEU A 31 -9.32 17.02 -12.93
N VAL A 32 -8.33 17.69 -12.33
CA VAL A 32 -8.33 17.99 -10.89
C VAL A 32 -9.52 18.87 -10.50
N ASP A 33 -9.76 19.95 -11.24
CA ASP A 33 -10.88 20.87 -11.00
C ASP A 33 -12.22 20.13 -11.12
N TYR A 34 -12.37 19.26 -12.13
CA TYR A 34 -13.57 18.43 -12.29
C TYR A 34 -13.77 17.49 -11.11
N VAL A 35 -12.75 16.71 -10.71
CA VAL A 35 -12.87 15.75 -9.59
C VAL A 35 -13.23 16.44 -8.29
N ASN A 36 -12.63 17.60 -8.00
CA ASN A 36 -12.98 18.40 -6.81
C ASN A 36 -14.36 19.05 -6.90
N SER A 37 -14.92 19.21 -8.10
CA SER A 37 -16.28 19.77 -8.28
C SER A 37 -17.40 18.74 -8.09
N VAL A 38 -17.13 17.45 -8.40
CA VAL A 38 -18.15 16.39 -8.39
C VAL A 38 -18.19 15.54 -7.13
N GLN A 39 -17.20 15.66 -6.24
CA GLN A 39 -17.18 14.97 -4.95
C GLN A 39 -16.46 15.81 -3.88
N SER A 40 -16.76 15.54 -2.61
CA SER A 40 -16.15 16.21 -1.45
C SER A 40 -15.55 15.23 -0.42
N LEU A 41 -15.34 13.97 -0.82
CA LEU A 41 -14.79 12.90 0.04
C LEU A 41 -13.27 12.98 0.18
N PHE A 42 -12.59 13.51 -0.83
CA PHE A 42 -11.16 13.75 -0.84
C PHE A 42 -10.82 14.97 -1.70
N THR A 43 -9.64 15.54 -1.49
CA THR A 43 -9.11 16.64 -2.30
C THR A 43 -8.03 16.10 -3.24
N VAL A 44 -8.10 16.50 -4.52
CA VAL A 44 -7.07 16.20 -5.52
C VAL A 44 -6.24 17.44 -5.78
N GLU A 45 -4.93 17.24 -5.95
CA GLU A 45 -3.99 18.27 -6.37
C GLU A 45 -3.25 17.80 -7.63
N HIS A 46 -2.88 18.76 -8.49
CA HIS A 46 -2.08 18.48 -9.67
C HIS A 46 -0.60 18.54 -9.33
N ILE A 47 0.14 17.50 -9.70
CA ILE A 47 1.60 17.46 -9.57
C ILE A 47 2.19 17.17 -10.94
N ASP A 48 3.05 18.07 -11.42
CA ASP A 48 3.76 17.91 -12.68
C ASP A 48 4.85 16.84 -12.55
N VAL A 49 4.53 15.63 -12.99
CA VAL A 49 5.46 14.50 -13.06
C VAL A 49 5.38 13.83 -14.42
N SER A 50 6.54 13.46 -14.97
CA SER A 50 6.56 12.78 -16.27
C SER A 50 5.96 11.38 -16.15
N LYS A 51 5.28 10.92 -17.20
CA LYS A 51 4.75 9.55 -17.28
C LYS A 51 5.84 8.50 -17.09
N GLN A 52 7.05 8.77 -17.61
CA GLN A 52 8.21 7.90 -17.45
C GLN A 52 8.64 7.80 -15.99
N PHE A 53 8.69 8.94 -15.28
CA PHE A 53 9.02 8.97 -13.86
C PHE A 53 7.96 8.29 -12.99
N MET A 54 6.67 8.46 -13.30
CA MET A 54 5.61 7.71 -12.61
C MET A 54 5.76 6.21 -12.84
N LYS A 55 6.01 5.78 -14.08
CA LYS A 55 6.18 4.37 -14.43
C LYS A 55 7.38 3.72 -13.76
N SER A 56 8.48 4.44 -13.52
CA SER A 56 9.65 3.87 -12.82
C SER A 56 9.39 3.60 -11.35
N ARG A 57 8.31 4.12 -10.76
CA ARG A 57 7.96 3.94 -9.34
C ARG A 57 6.90 2.88 -9.08
N VAL A 58 6.18 2.45 -10.11
CA VAL A 58 5.06 1.50 -9.97
C VAL A 58 5.41 0.17 -10.60
N MET A 59 4.74 -0.88 -10.15
CA MET A 59 4.86 -2.20 -10.76
C MET A 59 4.22 -2.21 -12.15
N ASP A 60 4.67 -3.14 -12.99
CA ASP A 60 3.96 -3.54 -14.20
C ASP A 60 2.53 -3.98 -13.84
N VAL A 61 1.57 -3.57 -14.68
CA VAL A 61 0.14 -3.80 -14.48
C VAL A 61 -0.21 -5.28 -14.38
N LYS A 62 0.61 -6.17 -14.97
CA LYS A 62 0.42 -7.63 -14.86
C LYS A 62 0.45 -8.15 -13.41
N TYR A 63 1.06 -7.41 -12.47
CA TYR A 63 1.11 -7.76 -11.05
C TYR A 63 -0.06 -7.19 -10.24
N ALA A 64 -0.97 -6.45 -10.87
CA ALA A 64 -2.21 -6.02 -10.22
C ALA A 64 -3.16 -7.21 -9.98
N ASP A 65 -3.08 -8.23 -10.83
CA ASP A 65 -3.84 -9.46 -10.68
C ASP A 65 -3.21 -10.40 -9.64
N PRO A 66 -4.02 -11.17 -8.89
CA PRO A 66 -3.48 -12.17 -7.95
C PRO A 66 -2.60 -13.21 -8.65
N HIS A 67 -1.60 -13.74 -7.93
CA HIS A 67 -0.80 -14.83 -8.46
C HIS A 67 -1.70 -16.05 -8.75
N PRO A 68 -1.53 -16.81 -9.86
CA PRO A 68 -2.44 -17.90 -10.24
C PRO A 68 -2.63 -18.99 -9.16
N GLY A 69 -1.63 -19.18 -8.30
CA GLY A 69 -1.67 -20.11 -7.15
C GLY A 69 -2.32 -19.56 -5.87
N ASP A 70 -2.85 -18.33 -5.88
CA ASP A 70 -3.45 -17.72 -4.70
C ASP A 70 -4.90 -18.16 -4.52
N ILE A 71 -5.25 -18.49 -3.27
CA ILE A 71 -6.63 -18.83 -2.90
C ILE A 71 -7.34 -17.53 -2.52
N PRO A 72 -8.46 -17.18 -3.16
CA PRO A 72 -9.23 -16.01 -2.77
C PRO A 72 -9.64 -16.07 -1.30
N SER A 73 -9.46 -14.98 -0.56
CA SER A 73 -9.81 -14.89 0.87
C SER A 73 -11.27 -15.26 1.16
N ALA A 74 -12.18 -15.11 0.19
CA ALA A 74 -13.59 -15.51 0.28
C ALA A 74 -13.80 -17.04 0.46
N LYS A 75 -12.77 -17.86 0.20
CA LYS A 75 -12.80 -19.31 0.43
C LYS A 75 -12.27 -19.72 1.81
N LEU A 76 -11.83 -18.76 2.63
CA LEU A 76 -11.29 -19.03 3.96
C LEU A 76 -12.41 -18.94 5.01
N ASN A 77 -12.64 -20.02 5.76
CA ASN A 77 -13.58 -20.03 6.90
C ASN A 77 -13.00 -19.23 8.08
N ILE A 78 -13.03 -17.90 8.00
CA ILE A 78 -12.54 -17.03 9.07
C ILE A 78 -13.64 -16.83 10.11
N VAL A 79 -13.36 -17.22 11.35
CA VAL A 79 -14.20 -16.84 12.50
C VAL A 79 -13.90 -15.39 12.83
N LEU A 80 -14.78 -14.48 12.40
CA LEU A 80 -14.68 -13.08 12.77
C LEU A 80 -14.95 -12.91 14.27
N ALA A 81 -14.27 -11.94 14.89
CA ALA A 81 -14.56 -11.57 16.26
C ALA A 81 -16.03 -11.12 16.39
N LYS A 82 -16.73 -11.64 17.40
CA LYS A 82 -18.16 -11.32 17.64
C LYS A 82 -18.43 -9.82 17.82
N LYS A 83 -17.41 -9.03 18.17
CA LYS A 83 -17.47 -7.58 18.34
C LYS A 83 -16.18 -6.94 17.82
N ILE A 84 -16.31 -6.12 16.78
CA ILE A 84 -15.25 -5.31 16.18
C ILE A 84 -15.58 -3.85 16.49
N PRO A 85 -14.61 -3.00 16.87
CA PRO A 85 -14.89 -1.59 17.16
C PRO A 85 -15.24 -0.82 15.89
N ASP A 86 -16.05 0.24 16.03
CA ASP A 86 -16.44 1.12 14.93
C ASP A 86 -15.23 1.85 14.31
N THR A 87 -14.18 2.09 15.10
CA THR A 87 -12.91 2.64 14.64
C THR A 87 -11.73 1.84 15.19
N PHE A 88 -10.69 1.70 14.38
CA PHE A 88 -9.47 0.98 14.76
C PHE A 88 -8.24 1.61 14.09
N ASP A 89 -7.21 1.86 14.89
CA ASP A 89 -5.89 2.29 14.41
C ASP A 89 -4.81 1.43 15.08
N ALA A 90 -4.08 0.67 14.26
CA ALA A 90 -3.01 -0.21 14.72
C ALA A 90 -1.92 0.55 15.51
N ARG A 91 -1.63 1.80 15.13
CA ARG A 91 -0.63 2.66 15.79
C ARG A 91 -1.05 3.05 17.21
N GLN A 92 -2.36 3.12 17.45
CA GLN A 92 -2.93 3.39 18.76
C GLN A 92 -3.08 2.11 19.59
N LYS A 93 -3.40 0.98 18.95
CA LYS A 93 -3.54 -0.31 19.64
C LYS A 93 -2.19 -0.86 20.11
N TRP A 94 -1.16 -0.73 19.29
CA TRP A 94 0.18 -1.26 19.53
C TRP A 94 1.22 -0.13 19.56
N LYS A 95 1.01 0.84 20.47
CA LYS A 95 1.80 2.08 20.56
C LYS A 95 3.32 1.89 20.70
N ASN A 96 3.72 0.76 21.29
CA ASN A 96 5.11 0.41 21.57
C ASN A 96 5.82 -0.24 20.38
N CYS A 97 5.08 -0.54 19.29
CA CYS A 97 5.64 -1.03 18.04
C CYS A 97 5.96 0.15 17.13
N THR A 98 7.24 0.51 17.06
CA THR A 98 7.69 1.68 16.28
C THR A 98 7.51 1.48 14.78
N SER A 99 7.66 0.25 14.29
CA SER A 99 7.53 -0.10 12.87
C SER A 99 6.16 0.28 12.28
N ILE A 100 5.07 0.19 13.05
CA ILE A 100 3.70 0.48 12.58
C ILE A 100 3.53 1.95 12.19
N LYS A 101 4.40 2.83 12.71
CA LYS A 101 4.40 4.27 12.41
C LYS A 101 5.41 4.64 11.32
N MET A 102 6.27 3.71 10.93
CA MET A 102 7.34 3.95 9.96
C MET A 102 6.76 4.04 8.56
N ILE A 103 7.13 5.09 7.83
CA ILE A 103 6.83 5.23 6.41
C ILE A 103 8.14 5.08 5.66
N ARG A 104 8.21 4.08 4.78
CA ARG A 104 9.41 3.77 4.02
C ARG A 104 9.27 4.19 2.56
N ASN A 105 10.36 4.13 1.81
CA ASN A 105 10.41 4.62 0.44
C ASN A 105 11.04 3.63 -0.54
N GLN A 106 10.26 3.19 -1.53
CA GLN A 106 10.71 2.29 -2.59
C GLN A 106 11.49 2.98 -3.74
N ALA A 107 11.72 4.29 -3.63
CA ALA A 107 12.41 5.11 -4.63
C ALA A 107 11.83 4.91 -6.06
N ASN A 108 12.70 4.89 -7.08
CA ASN A 108 12.34 4.65 -8.47
C ASN A 108 12.44 3.16 -8.83
N CYS A 109 11.75 2.32 -8.05
CA CYS A 109 11.68 0.88 -8.26
C CYS A 109 10.27 0.39 -7.93
N GLY A 110 9.66 -0.45 -8.77
CA GLY A 110 8.38 -1.11 -8.52
C GLY A 110 8.47 -2.23 -7.47
N SER A 111 9.00 -1.93 -6.30
CA SER A 111 9.22 -2.90 -5.21
C SER A 111 8.20 -2.82 -4.08
N CYS A 112 7.08 -2.11 -4.26
CA CYS A 112 6.00 -2.02 -3.26
C CYS A 112 5.54 -3.39 -2.76
N TRP A 113 5.58 -4.42 -3.62
CA TRP A 113 5.24 -5.79 -3.25
C TRP A 113 6.11 -6.34 -2.10
N ALA A 114 7.40 -6.02 -2.12
CA ALA A 114 8.39 -6.42 -1.12
C ALA A 114 8.33 -5.50 0.11
N PHE A 115 8.14 -4.19 -0.09
CA PHE A 115 7.98 -3.23 1.01
C PHE A 115 6.76 -3.57 1.87
N GLY A 116 5.59 -3.75 1.27
CA GLY A 116 4.37 -4.08 2.01
C GLY A 116 4.51 -5.39 2.79
N ALA A 117 5.20 -6.39 2.23
CA ALA A 117 5.47 -7.64 2.94
C ALA A 117 6.44 -7.43 4.12
N ALA A 118 7.58 -6.74 3.89
CA ALA A 118 8.59 -6.49 4.92
C ALA A 118 8.05 -5.62 6.08
N GLU A 119 7.25 -4.59 5.77
CA GLU A 119 6.59 -3.74 6.77
C GLU A 119 5.62 -4.54 7.64
N VAL A 120 4.74 -5.34 7.01
CA VAL A 120 3.79 -6.21 7.74
C VAL A 120 4.51 -7.25 8.61
N ILE A 121 5.62 -7.83 8.14
CA ILE A 121 6.40 -8.78 8.95
C ILE A 121 7.01 -8.08 10.16
N SER A 122 7.63 -6.91 9.96
CA SER A 122 8.22 -6.10 11.05
C SER A 122 7.17 -5.82 12.14
N ASP A 123 6.00 -5.36 11.72
CA ASP A 123 4.86 -5.07 12.60
C ASP A 123 4.37 -6.31 13.35
N ARG A 124 4.15 -7.41 12.63
CA ARG A 124 3.62 -8.64 13.22
C ARG A 124 4.59 -9.29 14.20
N ILE A 125 5.90 -9.19 13.96
CA ILE A 125 6.90 -9.63 14.94
C ILE A 125 6.77 -8.81 16.22
N CYS A 126 6.66 -7.48 16.12
CA CYS A 126 6.47 -6.65 17.31
C CYS A 126 5.15 -6.96 18.05
N ILE A 127 4.05 -7.08 17.31
CA ILE A 127 2.72 -7.35 17.86
C ILE A 127 2.71 -8.69 18.62
N VAL A 128 3.18 -9.78 17.99
CA VAL A 128 3.12 -11.12 18.58
C VAL A 128 4.08 -11.27 19.77
N THR A 129 5.22 -10.57 19.73
CA THR A 129 6.19 -10.55 20.83
C THR A 129 5.89 -9.50 21.89
N LYS A 130 4.76 -8.78 21.77
CA LYS A 130 4.34 -7.72 22.70
C LYS A 130 5.42 -6.64 22.89
N GLY A 131 6.12 -6.29 21.81
CA GLY A 131 7.19 -5.29 21.82
C GLY A 131 8.59 -5.79 22.19
N ALA A 132 8.74 -7.08 22.55
CA ALA A 132 10.05 -7.62 22.93
C ALA A 132 11.03 -7.72 21.76
N ARG A 133 10.54 -7.83 20.52
CA ARG A 133 11.37 -7.80 19.30
C ARG A 133 10.79 -6.83 18.30
N GLN A 134 11.61 -5.92 17.80
CA GLN A 134 11.19 -4.90 16.83
C GLN A 134 12.18 -4.81 15.65
N PRO A 135 12.39 -5.92 14.91
CA PRO A 135 13.26 -5.88 13.75
C PRO A 135 12.62 -5.05 12.63
N ILE A 136 13.45 -4.35 11.86
CA ILE A 136 13.07 -3.80 10.57
C ILE A 136 13.52 -4.77 9.49
N ILE A 137 12.57 -5.38 8.79
CA ILE A 137 12.82 -6.41 7.79
C ILE A 137 13.27 -5.78 6.47
N SER A 138 14.25 -6.42 5.82
CA SER A 138 14.82 -5.96 4.56
C SER A 138 13.88 -6.23 3.37
N PRO A 139 13.35 -5.19 2.69
CA PRO A 139 12.71 -5.38 1.40
C PRO A 139 13.74 -5.77 0.32
N THR A 140 15.01 -5.36 0.46
CA THR A 140 16.11 -5.70 -0.47
C THR A 140 16.40 -7.20 -0.50
N ASP A 141 16.36 -7.85 0.66
CA ASP A 141 16.61 -9.28 0.73
C ASP A 141 15.52 -10.08 0.01
N MET A 142 14.26 -9.67 0.13
CA MET A 142 13.19 -10.24 -0.70
C MET A 142 13.37 -9.92 -2.19
N LEU A 143 13.73 -8.67 -2.51
CA LEU A 143 13.91 -8.20 -3.88
C LEU A 143 14.97 -9.01 -4.63
N ASP A 144 16.10 -9.28 -3.99
CA ASP A 144 17.25 -9.93 -4.62
C ASP A 144 17.18 -11.45 -4.54
N CYS A 145 16.64 -12.01 -3.45
CA CYS A 145 16.80 -13.43 -3.15
C CYS A 145 15.56 -14.27 -3.51
N CYS A 146 14.37 -13.67 -3.57
CA CYS A 146 13.16 -14.43 -3.87
C CYS A 146 13.07 -14.85 -5.34
N GLY A 147 13.64 -14.04 -6.25
CA GLY A 147 13.63 -14.29 -7.69
C GLY A 147 12.22 -14.44 -8.26
N GLU A 148 12.10 -15.28 -9.31
CA GLU A 148 10.86 -15.48 -10.06
C GLU A 148 9.69 -15.99 -9.20
N TYR A 149 9.97 -16.59 -8.04
CA TYR A 149 8.92 -17.00 -7.09
C TYR A 149 8.07 -15.81 -6.63
N CYS A 150 8.70 -14.66 -6.42
CA CYS A 150 7.99 -13.43 -6.05
C CYS A 150 7.67 -12.55 -7.27
N GLY A 151 8.44 -12.63 -8.35
CA GLY A 151 8.26 -11.81 -9.55
C GLY A 151 9.59 -11.38 -10.15
N TYR A 152 9.62 -10.18 -10.73
CA TYR A 152 10.78 -9.65 -11.47
C TYR A 152 11.30 -8.35 -10.84
N GLY A 153 11.60 -8.39 -9.54
CA GLY A 153 12.30 -7.31 -8.85
C GLY A 153 11.56 -5.96 -8.94
N CYS A 154 12.22 -4.96 -9.52
CA CYS A 154 11.67 -3.61 -9.72
C CYS A 154 10.61 -3.51 -10.83
N ASP A 155 10.47 -4.52 -11.69
CA ASP A 155 9.35 -4.58 -12.64
C ASP A 155 8.04 -4.94 -11.92
N GLY A 156 8.13 -5.54 -10.73
CA GLY A 156 7.01 -5.88 -9.87
C GLY A 156 7.03 -7.33 -9.39
N GLY A 157 6.07 -7.64 -8.51
CA GLY A 157 5.96 -8.94 -7.87
C GLY A 157 4.71 -9.08 -7.01
N TYR A 158 4.58 -10.22 -6.35
CA TYR A 158 3.40 -10.63 -5.62
C TYR A 158 3.66 -10.64 -4.11
N SER A 159 2.99 -9.76 -3.36
CA SER A 159 3.17 -9.65 -1.90
C SER A 159 2.87 -10.94 -1.15
N ILE A 160 1.90 -11.73 -1.60
CA ILE A 160 1.59 -13.03 -0.97
C ILE A 160 2.74 -14.02 -1.14
N GLN A 161 3.40 -14.03 -2.30
CA GLN A 161 4.59 -14.85 -2.52
C GLN A 161 5.77 -14.37 -1.66
N ALA A 162 5.94 -13.06 -1.48
CA ALA A 162 6.93 -12.52 -0.56
C ALA A 162 6.71 -12.97 0.90
N LEU A 163 5.45 -12.99 1.36
CA LEU A 163 5.10 -13.52 2.67
C LEU A 163 5.34 -15.03 2.78
N ARG A 164 5.06 -15.80 1.72
CA ARG A 164 5.36 -17.25 1.68
C ARG A 164 6.87 -17.52 1.66
N TRP A 165 7.63 -16.72 0.91
CA TRP A 165 9.09 -16.77 0.88
C TRP A 165 9.69 -16.56 2.26
N TRP A 166 9.17 -15.57 3.00
CA TRP A 166 9.57 -15.35 4.39
C TRP A 166 9.33 -16.57 5.27
N VAL A 167 8.20 -17.28 5.10
CA VAL A 167 7.90 -18.50 5.84
C VAL A 167 8.87 -19.63 5.50
N SER A 168 9.24 -19.81 4.23
CA SER A 168 10.08 -20.93 3.79
C SER A 168 11.58 -20.71 3.98
N ASN A 169 12.07 -19.49 3.76
CA ASN A 169 13.50 -19.18 3.71
C ASN A 169 13.95 -18.18 4.76
N GLY A 170 13.02 -17.43 5.36
CA GLY A 170 13.34 -16.27 6.17
C GLY A 170 13.73 -15.05 5.32
N VAL A 171 13.89 -13.91 6.00
CA VAL A 171 14.35 -12.64 5.44
C VAL A 171 15.15 -11.91 6.51
N VAL A 172 16.30 -11.34 6.14
CA VAL A 172 17.18 -10.62 7.09
C VAL A 172 16.64 -9.23 7.44
N THR A 173 17.26 -8.58 8.43
CA THR A 173 16.96 -7.18 8.78
C THR A 173 17.53 -6.22 7.74
N GLY A 174 16.90 -5.06 7.56
CA GLY A 174 17.38 -4.02 6.65
C GLY A 174 16.48 -2.79 6.61
N GLY A 175 17.02 -1.67 7.06
CA GLY A 175 16.39 -0.36 7.05
C GLY A 175 16.34 0.28 5.66
N ASP A 176 16.04 1.57 5.64
CA ASP A 176 15.98 2.36 4.41
C ASP A 176 17.40 2.57 3.82
N TYR A 177 17.51 3.43 2.80
CA TYR A 177 18.81 3.75 2.22
C TYR A 177 19.79 4.28 3.26
N GLN A 178 20.98 3.68 3.30
CA GLN A 178 22.01 3.91 4.35
C GLN A 178 21.51 3.65 5.79
N GLY A 179 20.40 2.93 5.95
CA GLY A 179 19.86 2.55 7.25
C GLY A 179 20.57 1.35 7.89
N ASP A 180 20.16 1.01 9.10
CA ASP A 180 20.73 -0.11 9.86
C ASP A 180 20.23 -1.48 9.39
N GLY A 181 20.91 -2.55 9.83
CA GLY A 181 20.52 -3.93 9.61
C GLY A 181 21.43 -4.67 8.64
N CYS A 182 21.13 -5.93 8.38
CA CYS A 182 21.96 -6.81 7.56
C CYS A 182 22.02 -6.37 6.08
N LYS A 183 20.88 -5.96 5.51
CA LYS A 183 20.77 -5.60 4.10
C LYS A 183 19.84 -4.40 3.90
N PRO A 184 20.32 -3.16 4.13
CA PRO A 184 19.54 -1.94 3.93
C PRO A 184 19.09 -1.76 2.48
N TYR A 185 18.17 -0.83 2.25
CA TYR A 185 17.69 -0.54 0.89
C TYR A 185 18.77 0.11 0.03
N PRO A 186 19.04 -0.36 -1.20
CA PRO A 186 20.16 0.14 -1.99
C PRO A 186 19.79 1.40 -2.80
N PHE A 187 18.50 1.65 -3.02
CA PHE A 187 18.04 2.76 -3.85
C PHE A 187 17.70 3.98 -3.01
N CYS A 188 18.17 5.12 -3.48
CA CYS A 188 17.97 6.40 -2.85
C CYS A 188 16.95 7.25 -3.63
N LEU A 189 16.30 8.20 -2.95
CA LEU A 189 15.47 9.22 -3.59
C LEU A 189 16.36 10.21 -4.35
N SER A 190 16.10 10.39 -5.64
CA SER A 190 16.87 11.27 -6.55
C SER A 190 17.15 12.70 -6.07
N ALA A 191 16.45 13.21 -5.05
CA ALA A 191 16.69 14.54 -4.46
C ALA A 191 17.74 14.54 -3.32
N GLY A 192 18.29 13.39 -2.92
CA GLY A 192 19.21 13.29 -1.77
C GLY A 192 20.29 12.21 -1.91
N CYS A 193 20.55 11.73 -3.12
CA CYS A 193 21.61 10.78 -3.36
C CYS A 193 22.92 11.53 -3.60
N PRO A 194 24.04 11.12 -2.97
CA PRO A 194 25.35 11.50 -3.48
C PRO A 194 25.39 11.08 -4.95
N ASP A 195 25.82 11.98 -5.83
CA ASP A 195 25.87 11.76 -7.27
C ASP A 195 26.47 10.37 -7.57
N ALA A 196 25.70 9.55 -8.28
CA ALA A 196 26.18 8.28 -8.83
C ALA A 196 26.97 8.53 -10.11
#